data_AF-A0A928SDU2-F1
#
_entry.id   AF-A0A928SDU2-F1
#
_cell.length_a   1.000
_cell.length_b   1.000
_cell.length_c   1.000
_cell.angle_alpha   90.00
_cell.angle_beta   90.00
_cell.angle_gamma   90.00
#
_symmetry.space_group_name_H-M   'P 1'
#
loop_
_entity.id
_entity.type
_entity.pdbx_description
1 polymer ?
#
loop_
_entity_poly.entity_id
_entity_poly.type
_entity_poly.pdbx_seq_one_letter_code
_entity_poly.pdbx_strand_id
1 'polypeptide(L)'
;MAPLHNLPSGLRLFSIFLAIIAIILGSQAALPVYAQEAGLQTITFSRDSAVVREAFQLNLTSQVPGGAIRYTTNGALPDANSTVYAGALPIDKSTIIRAQVFKDGAPVGDVYTKSYLVVSYDQTIPVMSIVADWNDLNTLHAFPEERGKEWERPINLEYFAPGGAVQFNVKAGVRIHGNFSRIYSPKKSYRLYFSKSYGGPGNLEYPLFPDSPVTKFDKLVLRAGFQDTFFHRGIPGLSDKHLSARYINDQVVRNLHRDMGQPIAHGTWVLLYLNGEFWGLYNLTERIDQQFLRSYSDKDSEWNIIAKESGWENGVWYNREEVKEGDYIGWEENQNWVGSADFSVPGNLGVLQNRVDMENVFSYLFLEAYVQNLDWPDSNWTIYRRMDPGAKGNEGKWRMMVWDAEMALGSVDGGFKNDINTLERAYSPHDSITRILEKPFIKNCWLKVQFWQRAREYLGVENTTNRPANEVGQLSKERVKAEILKQAEIVRPFIDLEAQRWAPDMGVANFDHSVQQALNFVDERQDVILNHLDNMRNQTFTQCQ
;
A
#
# COMPACT_ATOMS: atom_id res chain seq x y z
N MET A 1 -4.88 2.03 -43.87
CA MET A 1 -5.55 0.71 -43.82
C MET A 1 -4.94 -0.19 -44.88
N ALA A 2 -4.18 -1.20 -44.45
CA ALA A 2 -3.82 -2.43 -45.17
C ALA A 2 -3.50 -3.49 -44.07
N PRO A 3 -3.88 -4.77 -44.21
CA PRO A 3 -4.09 -5.65 -43.07
C PRO A 3 -2.84 -6.46 -42.69
N LEU A 4 -2.43 -6.37 -41.43
CA LEU A 4 -1.45 -7.26 -40.80
C LEU A 4 -2.14 -8.54 -40.31
N HIS A 5 -2.42 -9.46 -41.24
CA HIS A 5 -2.68 -10.86 -40.91
C HIS A 5 -1.52 -11.70 -41.44
N ASN A 6 -0.67 -12.16 -40.50
CA ASN A 6 0.16 -13.38 -40.51
C ASN A 6 1.53 -13.13 -39.84
N LEU A 7 1.56 -13.25 -38.51
CA LEU A 7 2.79 -13.49 -37.75
C LEU A 7 2.52 -14.48 -36.60
N PRO A 8 3.47 -15.37 -36.24
CA PRO A 8 3.27 -16.46 -35.27
C PRO A 8 3.04 -15.97 -33.84
N SER A 9 2.31 -16.77 -33.05
CA SER A 9 1.78 -16.48 -31.72
C SER A 9 2.80 -16.22 -30.58
N GLY A 10 4.10 -16.23 -30.86
CA GLY A 10 5.16 -15.95 -29.87
C GLY A 10 5.61 -14.48 -29.77
N LEU A 11 5.26 -13.62 -30.74
CA LEU A 11 5.74 -12.22 -30.78
C LEU A 11 4.73 -11.17 -30.29
N ARG A 12 3.51 -11.57 -29.92
CA ARG A 12 2.47 -10.62 -29.45
C ARG A 12 2.67 -10.13 -28.01
N LEU A 13 3.48 -10.82 -27.20
CA LEU A 13 3.81 -10.42 -25.83
C LEU A 13 4.86 -9.30 -25.78
N PHE A 14 5.71 -9.16 -26.82
CA PHE A 14 6.74 -8.12 -26.88
C PHE A 14 6.20 -6.74 -27.33
N SER A 15 5.08 -6.73 -28.07
CA SER A 15 4.48 -5.47 -28.57
C SER A 15 3.64 -4.74 -27.52
N ILE A 16 3.16 -5.44 -26.49
CA ILE A 16 2.44 -4.84 -25.36
C ILE A 16 3.42 -4.11 -24.42
N PHE A 17 4.66 -4.60 -24.31
CA PHE A 17 5.72 -3.99 -23.49
C PHE A 17 6.16 -2.61 -24.02
N LEU A 18 6.18 -2.43 -25.35
CA LEU A 18 6.48 -1.13 -25.98
C LEU A 18 5.32 -0.12 -25.87
N ALA A 19 4.08 -0.58 -25.77
CA ALA A 19 2.92 0.30 -25.57
C ALA A 19 2.89 0.90 -24.14
N ILE A 20 3.37 0.17 -23.13
CA ILE A 20 3.49 0.68 -21.76
C ILE A 20 4.60 1.73 -21.67
N ILE A 21 5.72 1.55 -22.39
CA ILE A 21 6.78 2.57 -22.50
C ILE A 21 6.30 3.81 -23.27
N ALA A 22 5.44 3.64 -24.28
CA ALA A 22 4.86 4.77 -25.02
C ALA A 22 3.83 5.58 -24.22
N ILE A 23 3.12 4.96 -23.26
CA ILE A 23 2.24 5.67 -22.32
C ILE A 23 3.06 6.49 -21.30
N ILE A 24 4.29 6.07 -20.97
CA ILE A 24 5.23 6.87 -20.15
C ILE A 24 5.72 8.14 -20.88
N LEU A 25 5.68 8.16 -22.22
CA LEU A 25 6.11 9.30 -23.04
C LEU A 25 4.96 10.15 -23.60
N GLY A 26 3.71 9.81 -23.26
CA GLY A 26 2.53 10.20 -24.02
C GLY A 26 1.53 11.13 -23.34
N SER A 27 1.91 11.92 -22.33
CA SER A 27 1.22 13.17 -21.98
C SER A 27 1.98 13.88 -20.85
N GLN A 28 2.95 14.72 -21.20
CA GLN A 28 3.38 15.77 -20.28
C GLN A 28 2.29 16.85 -20.25
N ALA A 29 1.18 16.57 -19.58
CA ALA A 29 0.52 17.65 -18.87
C ALA A 29 1.57 18.16 -17.89
N ALA A 30 1.93 19.45 -17.95
CA ALA A 30 2.87 20.04 -17.02
C ALA A 30 2.37 19.76 -15.60
N LEU A 31 3.00 18.78 -14.94
CA LEU A 31 2.71 18.49 -13.54
C LEU A 31 3.02 19.76 -12.76
N PRO A 32 2.26 20.08 -11.70
CA PRO A 32 2.66 21.14 -10.80
C PRO A 32 4.00 20.71 -10.20
N VAL A 33 5.09 21.25 -10.75
CA VAL A 33 6.36 21.26 -10.04
C VAL A 33 6.04 21.99 -8.75
N TYR A 34 6.31 21.35 -7.62
CA TYR A 34 6.31 22.01 -6.33
C TYR A 34 7.41 23.07 -6.35
N ALA A 35 7.08 24.23 -6.93
CA ALA A 35 7.80 25.45 -6.67
C ALA A 35 7.48 25.79 -5.22
N GLN A 36 8.49 25.65 -4.35
CA GLN A 36 8.52 26.31 -3.06
C GLN A 36 8.04 27.75 -3.28
N GLU A 37 7.02 28.22 -2.52
CA GLU A 37 6.50 29.59 -2.64
C GLU A 37 7.67 30.55 -2.79
N ALA A 38 7.63 31.42 -3.81
CA ALA A 38 8.75 32.22 -4.29
C ALA A 38 9.23 33.25 -3.25
N GLY A 39 9.87 32.77 -2.19
CA GLY A 39 10.87 33.53 -1.46
C GLY A 39 12.03 33.83 -2.39
N LEU A 40 12.76 34.91 -2.11
CA LEU A 40 13.97 35.25 -2.86
C LEU A 40 14.92 34.04 -2.81
N GLN A 41 15.24 33.44 -3.96
CA GLN A 41 16.18 32.33 -4.01
C GLN A 41 17.54 32.82 -3.51
N THR A 42 18.01 32.32 -2.36
CA THR A 42 19.26 32.78 -1.75
C THR A 42 20.47 31.93 -2.14
N ILE A 43 20.26 30.69 -2.61
CA ILE A 43 21.31 29.78 -3.07
C ILE A 43 20.95 29.19 -4.43
N THR A 44 21.93 29.18 -5.34
CA THR A 44 21.88 28.40 -6.58
C THR A 44 22.83 27.21 -6.47
N PHE A 45 22.31 26.02 -6.79
CA PHE A 45 23.11 24.80 -6.91
C PHE A 45 23.43 24.56 -8.39
N SER A 46 24.64 24.10 -8.71
CA SER A 46 25.04 23.79 -10.10
C SER A 46 24.34 22.56 -10.66
N ARG A 47 23.74 21.73 -9.80
CA ARG A 47 22.95 20.57 -10.16
C ARG A 47 21.80 20.43 -9.17
N ASP A 48 20.64 20.01 -9.66
CA ASP A 48 19.53 19.63 -8.78
C ASP A 48 19.78 18.25 -8.13
N SER A 49 19.00 17.91 -7.11
CA SER A 49 18.97 16.57 -6.51
C SER A 49 18.83 15.52 -7.61
N ALA A 50 19.60 14.43 -7.47
CA ALA A 50 19.60 13.38 -8.47
C ALA A 50 20.04 12.05 -7.90
N VAL A 51 19.50 10.97 -8.47
CA VAL A 51 20.11 9.64 -8.39
C VAL A 51 21.09 9.52 -9.54
N VAL A 52 22.35 9.24 -9.25
CA VAL A 52 23.46 9.26 -10.21
C VAL A 52 24.32 8.02 -10.08
N ARG A 53 25.06 7.70 -11.16
CA ARG A 53 26.04 6.60 -11.17
C ARG A 53 27.49 7.09 -11.25
N GLU A 54 27.69 8.36 -11.62
CA GLU A 54 29.00 8.96 -11.82
C GLU A 54 29.22 10.09 -10.82
N ALA A 55 30.47 10.19 -10.34
CA ALA A 55 30.89 11.25 -9.46
C ALA A 55 30.92 12.61 -10.19
N PHE A 56 30.64 13.69 -9.46
CA PHE A 56 30.72 15.04 -10.01
C PHE A 56 31.09 16.07 -8.93
N GLN A 57 31.38 17.30 -9.36
CA GLN A 57 31.67 18.43 -8.49
C GLN A 57 30.44 19.33 -8.39
N LEU A 58 29.91 19.50 -7.17
CA LEU A 58 28.77 20.35 -6.89
C LEU A 58 29.24 21.75 -6.49
N ASN A 59 28.78 22.77 -7.21
CA ASN A 59 29.04 24.16 -6.88
C ASN A 59 27.78 24.84 -6.32
N LEU A 60 27.95 25.62 -5.27
CA LEU A 60 26.91 26.46 -4.67
C LEU A 60 27.27 27.93 -4.87
N THR A 61 26.28 28.78 -5.12
CA THR A 61 26.46 30.23 -5.28
C THR A 61 25.45 30.99 -4.42
N SER A 62 25.94 31.91 -3.59
CA SER A 62 25.10 32.80 -2.78
C SER A 62 24.55 33.91 -3.66
N GLN A 63 23.24 34.14 -3.58
CA GLN A 63 22.58 35.29 -4.22
C GLN A 63 22.46 36.49 -3.28
N VAL A 64 23.00 36.39 -2.06
CA VAL A 64 22.94 37.43 -1.03
C VAL A 64 24.32 38.12 -0.93
N PRO A 65 24.43 39.41 -1.28
CA PRO A 65 25.70 40.15 -1.16
C PRO A 65 26.25 40.16 0.27
N GLY A 66 27.49 39.71 0.42
CA GLY A 66 28.18 39.57 1.71
C GLY A 66 27.67 38.41 2.58
N GLY A 67 26.75 37.59 2.08
CA GLY A 67 26.26 36.40 2.77
C GLY A 67 27.12 35.16 2.47
N ALA A 68 27.50 34.43 3.51
CA ALA A 68 28.23 33.17 3.41
C ALA A 68 27.25 31.98 3.41
N ILE A 69 27.42 31.02 2.51
CA ILE A 69 26.66 29.77 2.56
C ILE A 69 27.25 28.89 3.66
N ARG A 70 26.41 28.38 4.55
CA ARG A 70 26.75 27.31 5.50
C ARG A 70 25.95 26.07 5.18
N TYR A 71 26.54 24.90 5.38
CA TYR A 71 25.91 23.63 5.05
C TYR A 71 26.25 22.51 6.02
N THR A 72 25.41 21.49 6.02
CA THR A 72 25.59 20.21 6.72
C THR A 72 25.42 19.05 5.75
N THR A 73 25.97 17.89 6.12
CA THR A 73 25.85 16.65 5.33
C THR A 73 25.28 15.46 6.09
N ASN A 74 24.94 15.68 7.36
CA ASN A 74 24.47 14.65 8.30
C ASN A 74 22.96 14.69 8.55
N GLY A 75 22.20 15.47 7.76
CA GLY A 75 20.75 15.64 7.91
C GLY A 75 20.31 16.73 8.89
N ALA A 76 21.19 17.26 9.74
CA ALA A 76 20.87 18.38 10.64
C ALA A 76 20.65 19.70 9.89
N LEU A 77 19.83 20.62 10.42
CA LEU A 77 19.70 21.96 9.85
C LEU A 77 21.04 22.74 9.99
N PRO A 78 21.45 23.54 8.99
CA PRO A 78 22.61 24.41 9.14
C PRO A 78 22.32 25.54 10.13
N ASP A 79 23.34 25.89 10.91
CA ASP A 79 23.35 26.98 11.88
C ASP A 79 24.60 27.87 11.69
N ALA A 80 24.76 28.87 12.57
CA ALA A 80 25.89 29.80 12.50
C ALA A 80 27.27 29.14 12.74
N ASN A 81 27.31 27.92 13.26
CA ASN A 81 28.53 27.15 13.52
C ASN A 81 28.81 26.10 12.43
N SER A 82 27.84 25.83 11.57
CA SER A 82 27.94 24.84 10.49
C SER A 82 29.01 25.23 9.46
N THR A 83 29.54 24.23 8.76
CA THR A 83 30.65 24.40 7.81
C THR A 83 30.36 25.48 6.77
N VAL A 84 31.29 26.44 6.61
CA VAL A 84 31.21 27.44 5.54
C VAL A 84 31.58 26.79 4.21
N TYR A 85 30.74 26.97 3.19
CA TYR A 85 31.04 26.55 1.83
C TYR A 85 32.17 27.41 1.26
N ALA A 86 33.30 26.78 0.93
CA ALA A 86 34.52 27.46 0.47
C ALA A 86 34.99 27.04 -0.93
N GLY A 87 34.31 26.08 -1.57
CA GLY A 87 34.68 25.55 -2.88
C GLY A 87 33.83 24.35 -3.25
N ALA A 88 34.00 23.85 -4.47
CA ALA A 88 33.21 22.74 -5.00
C ALA A 88 33.23 21.52 -4.07
N LEU A 89 32.07 20.88 -3.89
CA LEU A 89 31.90 19.68 -3.08
C LEU A 89 32.00 18.44 -3.97
N PRO A 90 32.92 17.49 -3.71
CA PRO A 90 32.94 16.22 -4.42
C PRO A 90 31.73 15.38 -4.01
N ILE A 91 30.98 14.92 -5.01
CA ILE A 91 29.89 13.96 -4.84
C ILE A 91 30.34 12.64 -5.47
N ASP A 92 31.06 11.84 -4.71
CA ASP A 92 31.59 10.51 -5.09
C ASP A 92 30.90 9.35 -4.35
N LYS A 93 30.06 9.68 -3.37
CA LYS A 93 29.15 8.80 -2.64
C LYS A 93 27.85 9.54 -2.34
N SER A 94 26.81 8.80 -1.94
CA SER A 94 25.55 9.39 -1.51
C SER A 94 25.79 10.47 -0.45
N THR A 95 25.36 11.68 -0.74
CA THR A 95 25.62 12.87 0.06
C THR A 95 24.35 13.71 0.12
N ILE A 96 23.92 13.98 1.34
CA ILE A 96 22.87 14.97 1.60
C ILE A 96 23.53 16.32 1.78
N ILE A 97 22.96 17.37 1.22
CA ILE A 97 23.38 18.75 1.49
C ILE A 97 22.17 19.52 2.02
N ARG A 98 22.26 20.04 3.24
CA ARG A 98 21.35 21.08 3.74
C ARG A 98 22.10 22.39 3.86
N ALA A 99 21.69 23.42 3.14
CA ALA A 99 22.43 24.68 3.05
C ALA A 99 21.53 25.91 3.27
N GLN A 100 22.08 26.94 3.92
CA GLN A 100 21.43 28.23 4.15
C GLN A 100 22.47 29.34 4.13
N VAL A 101 22.06 30.55 3.74
CA VAL A 101 22.93 31.72 3.78
C VAL A 101 22.92 32.32 5.18
N PHE A 102 24.10 32.75 5.65
CA PHE A 102 24.26 33.53 6.87
C PHE A 102 24.94 34.87 6.56
N LYS A 103 24.38 35.95 7.10
CA LYS A 103 24.96 37.30 7.02
C LYS A 103 25.01 37.88 8.41
N ASP A 104 26.18 38.40 8.81
CA ASP A 104 26.43 38.96 10.13
C ASP A 104 26.02 38.02 11.29
N GLY A 105 26.18 36.70 11.08
CA GLY A 105 25.84 35.65 12.05
C GLY A 105 24.37 35.20 12.06
N ALA A 106 23.48 35.86 11.31
CA ALA A 106 22.06 35.53 11.25
C ALA A 106 21.70 34.75 9.96
N PRO A 107 20.77 33.78 10.03
CA PRO A 107 20.28 33.07 8.84
C PRO A 107 19.45 34.00 7.93
N VAL A 108 19.62 33.85 6.62
CA VAL A 108 18.93 34.62 5.57
C VAL A 108 18.31 33.66 4.56
N GLY A 109 16.99 33.79 4.37
CA GLY A 109 16.21 32.96 3.45
C GLY A 109 15.98 31.53 3.95
N ASP A 110 15.56 30.65 3.06
CA ASP A 110 15.23 29.27 3.38
C ASP A 110 16.44 28.35 3.50
N VAL A 111 16.24 27.22 4.18
CA VAL A 111 17.15 26.07 4.11
C VAL A 111 16.81 25.26 2.86
N TYR A 112 17.80 25.07 1.99
CA TYR A 112 17.72 24.18 0.84
C TYR A 112 18.22 22.79 1.23
N THR A 113 17.45 21.75 0.93
CA THR A 113 17.86 20.36 1.14
C THR A 113 17.94 19.67 -0.21
N LYS A 114 19.08 19.02 -0.52
CA LYS A 114 19.32 18.28 -1.75
C LYS A 114 19.94 16.92 -1.45
N SER A 115 19.31 15.85 -1.94
CA SER A 115 19.86 14.49 -1.94
C SER A 115 20.56 14.19 -3.26
N TYR A 116 21.85 13.88 -3.18
CA TYR A 116 22.60 13.30 -4.29
C TYR A 116 22.91 11.85 -3.95
N LEU A 117 22.18 10.92 -4.57
CA LEU A 117 22.27 9.50 -4.26
C LEU A 117 23.13 8.82 -5.32
N VAL A 118 24.29 8.28 -4.91
CA VAL A 118 25.20 7.58 -5.82
C VAL A 118 24.90 6.08 -5.73
N VAL A 119 24.45 5.49 -6.84
CA VAL A 119 23.90 4.12 -6.86
C VAL A 119 24.63 3.23 -7.87
N SER A 120 24.64 1.93 -7.59
CA SER A 120 25.23 0.91 -8.46
C SER A 120 24.20 0.14 -9.30
N TYR A 121 22.90 0.34 -9.04
CA TYR A 121 21.80 -0.34 -9.71
C TYR A 121 21.13 0.53 -10.78
N ASP A 122 20.37 -0.11 -11.66
CA ASP A 122 19.48 0.58 -12.60
C ASP A 122 18.18 0.95 -11.89
N GLN A 123 17.92 2.26 -11.75
CA GLN A 123 16.73 2.75 -11.05
C GLN A 123 15.48 2.61 -11.94
N THR A 124 14.88 1.42 -11.96
CA THR A 124 13.64 1.13 -12.69
C THR A 124 12.36 1.46 -11.90
N ILE A 125 12.46 1.66 -10.58
CA ILE A 125 11.37 2.14 -9.72
C ILE A 125 11.73 3.47 -9.05
N PRO A 126 10.75 4.24 -8.57
CA PRO A 126 11.03 5.49 -7.89
C PRO A 126 11.91 5.34 -6.64
N VAL A 127 12.65 6.39 -6.32
CA VAL A 127 13.39 6.53 -5.06
C VAL A 127 12.73 7.60 -4.22
N MET A 128 12.57 7.33 -2.92
CA MET A 128 12.13 8.31 -1.94
C MET A 128 13.28 8.58 -0.96
N SER A 129 13.63 9.85 -0.77
CA SER A 129 14.67 10.25 0.19
C SER A 129 14.04 11.05 1.33
N ILE A 130 14.19 10.56 2.55
CA ILE A 130 13.83 11.28 3.77
C ILE A 130 15.10 11.86 4.36
N VAL A 131 15.11 13.18 4.57
CA VAL A 131 16.20 13.90 5.22
C VAL A 131 15.71 14.55 6.50
N ALA A 132 16.36 14.25 7.62
CA ALA A 132 16.06 14.80 8.93
C ALA A 132 17.25 14.70 9.87
N ASP A 133 17.15 15.33 11.04
CA ASP A 133 18.14 15.13 12.09
C ASP A 133 18.14 13.65 12.55
N TRP A 134 19.33 13.06 12.71
CA TRP A 134 19.43 11.68 13.18
C TRP A 134 18.88 11.50 14.59
N ASN A 135 18.96 12.50 15.46
CA ASN A 135 18.37 12.43 16.79
C ASN A 135 16.85 12.26 16.72
N ASP A 136 16.19 12.94 15.77
CA ASP A 136 14.75 12.81 15.54
C ASP A 136 14.40 11.41 15.03
N LEU A 137 15.12 10.93 14.01
CA LEU A 137 14.92 9.58 13.47
C LEU A 137 15.18 8.51 14.53
N ASN A 138 16.29 8.61 15.27
CA ASN A 138 16.65 7.67 16.33
C ASN A 138 15.61 7.68 17.45
N THR A 139 15.08 8.84 17.82
CA THR A 139 13.98 8.94 18.79
C THR A 139 12.74 8.21 18.31
N LEU A 140 12.34 8.37 17.04
CA LEU A 140 11.21 7.64 16.48
C LEU A 140 11.42 6.12 16.49
N HIS A 141 12.64 5.65 16.20
CA HIS A 141 12.98 4.23 16.21
C HIS A 141 13.07 3.65 17.63
N ALA A 142 13.51 4.44 18.60
CA ALA A 142 13.63 4.04 20.01
C ALA A 142 12.27 3.99 20.73
N PHE A 143 11.30 4.82 20.29
CA PHE A 143 9.95 4.87 20.86
C PHE A 143 8.88 4.62 19.79
N PRO A 144 8.88 3.44 19.14
CA PRO A 144 8.03 3.18 17.98
C PRO A 144 6.54 3.04 18.33
N GLU A 145 6.23 2.85 19.61
CA GLU A 145 4.87 2.70 20.15
C GLU A 145 4.14 4.01 20.38
N GLU A 146 4.83 5.12 20.27
CA GLU A 146 4.25 6.41 20.57
C GLU A 146 3.41 6.98 19.41
N ARG A 147 2.47 7.87 19.76
CA ARG A 147 1.35 8.27 18.89
C ARG A 147 1.06 9.76 18.93
N GLY A 148 0.31 10.21 17.93
CA GLY A 148 -0.16 11.58 17.85
C GLY A 148 0.91 12.56 17.35
N LYS A 149 0.51 13.83 17.31
CA LYS A 149 1.29 14.91 16.69
C LYS A 149 2.63 15.17 17.39
N GLU A 150 2.70 14.98 18.71
CA GLU A 150 3.93 15.14 19.51
C GLU A 150 5.03 14.13 19.12
N TRP A 151 4.63 13.03 18.48
CA TRP A 151 5.53 11.98 18.00
C TRP A 151 5.73 12.01 16.49
N GLU A 152 5.33 13.09 15.83
CA GLU A 152 5.73 13.38 14.46
C GLU A 152 7.05 14.16 14.47
N ARG A 153 7.89 13.97 13.45
CA ARG A 153 9.14 14.73 13.27
C ARG A 153 9.15 15.44 11.92
N PRO A 154 9.64 16.68 11.84
CA PRO A 154 9.76 17.39 10.58
C PRO A 154 10.84 16.72 9.71
N ILE A 155 10.54 16.54 8.45
CA ILE A 155 11.44 15.97 7.44
C ILE A 155 11.45 16.85 6.18
N ASN A 156 12.51 16.71 5.39
CA ASN A 156 12.47 17.02 3.98
C ASN A 156 12.29 15.71 3.20
N LEU A 157 11.34 15.67 2.28
CA LEU A 157 10.99 14.52 1.47
C LEU A 157 11.25 14.81 0.00
N GLU A 158 12.07 14.00 -0.64
CA GLU A 158 12.30 14.05 -2.09
C GLU A 158 11.85 12.76 -2.75
N TYR A 159 11.29 12.88 -3.96
CA TYR A 159 10.91 11.76 -4.79
C TYR A 159 11.55 11.88 -6.16
N PHE A 160 12.20 10.80 -6.57
CA PHE A 160 12.87 10.67 -7.85
C PHE A 160 12.10 9.66 -8.69
N ALA A 161 11.64 10.08 -9.86
CA ALA A 161 11.06 9.15 -10.83
C ALA A 161 12.11 8.12 -11.29
N PRO A 162 11.68 6.98 -11.90
CA PRO A 162 12.61 6.08 -12.58
C PRO A 162 13.55 6.86 -13.50
N GLY A 163 14.83 6.50 -13.49
CA GLY A 163 15.89 7.25 -14.20
C GLY A 163 16.50 8.44 -13.43
N GLY A 164 16.01 8.77 -12.22
CA GLY A 164 16.75 9.59 -11.26
C GLY A 164 16.46 11.08 -11.23
N ALA A 165 15.51 11.55 -12.04
CA ALA A 165 15.05 12.94 -12.02
C ALA A 165 14.14 13.21 -10.81
N VAL A 166 14.48 14.21 -10.00
CA VAL A 166 13.63 14.70 -8.91
C VAL A 166 12.30 15.24 -9.47
N GLN A 167 11.19 14.87 -8.85
CA GLN A 167 9.85 15.31 -9.24
C GLN A 167 9.24 16.26 -8.22
N PHE A 168 9.50 16.00 -6.94
CA PHE A 168 9.16 16.93 -5.87
C PHE A 168 10.19 16.88 -4.75
N ASN A 169 10.29 18.00 -4.05
CA ASN A 169 11.10 18.20 -2.85
C ASN A 169 10.27 19.07 -1.91
N VAL A 170 9.75 18.48 -0.83
CA VAL A 170 8.78 19.13 0.06
C VAL A 170 9.11 18.88 1.52
N LYS A 171 8.80 19.85 2.37
CA LYS A 171 8.79 19.63 3.82
C LYS A 171 7.54 18.83 4.21
N ALA A 172 7.68 17.90 5.14
CA ALA A 172 6.60 17.03 5.61
C ALA A 172 6.83 16.62 7.07
N GLY A 173 5.88 15.91 7.65
CA GLY A 173 6.04 15.19 8.92
C GLY A 173 6.20 13.70 8.69
N VAL A 174 6.91 13.02 9.59
CA VAL A 174 7.00 11.55 9.61
C VAL A 174 6.75 10.99 11.00
N ARG A 175 6.18 9.79 11.07
CA ARG A 175 6.11 8.98 12.30
C ARG A 175 6.15 7.49 11.96
N ILE A 176 6.52 6.66 12.93
CA ILE A 176 6.42 5.20 12.79
C ILE A 176 4.96 4.75 12.62
N HIS A 177 4.75 3.81 11.71
CA HIS A 177 3.47 3.16 11.41
C HIS A 177 3.52 1.65 11.68
N GLY A 178 2.35 1.02 11.81
CA GLY A 178 2.20 -0.44 11.96
C GLY A 178 1.38 -0.83 13.19
N ASN A 179 1.47 -2.10 13.60
CA ASN A 179 1.13 -2.56 14.96
C ASN A 179 2.24 -3.42 15.56
N PHE A 180 2.27 -4.71 15.26
CA PHE A 180 3.37 -5.60 15.67
C PHE A 180 4.71 -5.20 15.04
N SER A 181 4.66 -4.83 13.76
CA SER A 181 5.84 -4.49 12.97
C SER A 181 6.70 -3.38 13.59
N ARG A 182 6.07 -2.43 14.30
CA ARG A 182 6.80 -1.33 14.94
C ARG A 182 7.64 -1.81 16.13
N ILE A 183 7.29 -2.93 16.76
CA ILE A 183 7.99 -3.51 17.90
C ILE A 183 9.02 -4.52 17.40
N TYR A 184 8.60 -5.45 16.54
CA TYR A 184 9.36 -6.67 16.23
C TYR A 184 10.18 -6.60 14.92
N SER A 185 10.09 -5.50 14.16
CA SER A 185 10.94 -5.29 12.97
C SER A 185 11.89 -4.11 13.18
N PRO A 186 13.20 -4.22 12.87
CA PRO A 186 14.09 -3.08 12.78
C PRO A 186 13.80 -2.25 11.52
N LYS A 187 13.26 -2.88 10.46
CA LYS A 187 12.76 -2.19 9.27
C LYS A 187 11.36 -1.65 9.56
N LYS A 188 11.29 -0.40 10.04
CA LYS A 188 10.02 0.24 10.41
C LYS A 188 9.24 0.71 9.18
N SER A 189 7.91 0.65 9.27
CA SER A 189 7.04 1.38 8.35
C SER A 189 6.91 2.84 8.78
N TYR A 190 6.72 3.75 7.83
CA TYR A 190 6.56 5.19 8.11
C TYR A 190 5.22 5.70 7.61
N ARG A 191 4.60 6.59 8.37
CA ARG A 191 3.49 7.43 7.91
C ARG A 191 4.04 8.81 7.61
N LEU A 192 3.78 9.30 6.41
CA LEU A 192 4.11 10.63 5.93
C LEU A 192 2.90 11.55 6.10
N TYR A 193 3.15 12.78 6.49
CA TYR A 193 2.14 13.80 6.75
C TYR A 193 2.44 15.07 5.97
N PHE A 194 1.56 15.45 5.06
CA PHE A 194 1.67 16.69 4.31
C PHE A 194 0.81 17.73 5.02
N SER A 195 1.46 18.71 5.65
CA SER A 195 0.78 19.74 6.43
C SER A 195 1.56 21.05 6.37
N LYS A 196 0.84 22.18 6.38
CA LYS A 196 1.44 23.51 6.45
C LYS A 196 2.23 23.71 7.76
N SER A 197 1.90 22.97 8.83
CA SER A 197 2.61 23.06 10.11
C SER A 197 4.07 22.63 10.03
N TYR A 198 4.46 21.87 9.00
CA TYR A 198 5.85 21.49 8.74
C TYR A 198 6.57 22.45 7.77
N GLY A 199 5.94 23.57 7.40
CA GLY A 199 6.40 24.43 6.31
C GLY A 199 6.25 23.77 4.93
N GLY A 200 5.43 22.72 4.85
CA GLY A 200 5.12 21.99 3.63
C GLY A 200 3.89 22.52 2.90
N PRO A 201 3.51 21.89 1.78
CA PRO A 201 2.43 22.36 0.91
C PRO A 201 1.02 22.23 1.50
N GLY A 202 0.85 21.54 2.63
CA GLY A 202 -0.45 21.23 3.21
C GLY A 202 -1.14 20.00 2.63
N ASN A 203 -0.88 19.67 1.37
CA ASN A 203 -1.16 18.39 0.73
C ASN A 203 -0.06 18.14 -0.30
N LEU A 204 0.28 16.88 -0.56
CA LEU A 204 1.02 16.49 -1.75
C LEU A 204 0.05 16.39 -2.95
N GLU A 205 0.42 16.95 -4.08
CA GLU A 205 -0.31 17.05 -5.34
C GLU A 205 0.63 16.51 -6.41
N TYR A 206 0.56 15.20 -6.61
CA TYR A 206 1.39 14.47 -7.57
C TYR A 206 0.68 13.15 -7.91
N PRO A 207 0.58 12.74 -9.20
CA PRO A 207 -0.08 11.50 -9.59
C PRO A 207 0.80 10.27 -9.24
N LEU A 208 0.83 9.90 -7.95
CA LEU A 208 1.67 8.81 -7.45
C LEU A 208 1.28 7.44 -8.00
N PHE A 209 -0.02 7.21 -8.20
CA PHE A 209 -0.57 5.91 -8.57
C PHE A 209 -1.15 5.97 -9.98
N PRO A 210 -0.51 5.33 -10.98
CA PRO A 210 -0.96 5.41 -12.37
C PRO A 210 -2.37 4.86 -12.63
N ASP A 211 -2.86 4.01 -11.72
CA ASP A 211 -4.17 3.37 -11.79
C ASP A 211 -5.23 4.06 -10.92
N SER A 212 -4.94 5.23 -10.36
CA SER A 212 -5.87 6.04 -9.56
C SER A 212 -6.12 7.41 -10.20
N PRO A 213 -7.36 7.92 -10.16
CA PRO A 213 -7.64 9.32 -10.52
C PRO A 213 -7.19 10.31 -9.44
N VAL A 214 -6.85 9.85 -8.22
CA VAL A 214 -6.47 10.72 -7.11
C VAL A 214 -5.01 11.16 -7.28
N THR A 215 -4.82 12.47 -7.27
CA THR A 215 -3.49 13.09 -7.37
C THR A 215 -3.15 13.90 -6.14
N LYS A 216 -3.97 13.88 -5.07
CA LYS A 216 -3.83 14.73 -3.89
C LYS A 216 -3.89 13.91 -2.61
N PHE A 217 -2.91 14.10 -1.73
CA PHE A 217 -2.71 13.29 -0.52
C PHE A 217 -2.32 14.16 0.68
N ASP A 218 -2.99 13.99 1.81
CA ASP A 218 -2.57 14.57 3.09
C ASP A 218 -1.69 13.59 3.89
N LYS A 219 -1.87 12.29 3.68
CA LYS A 219 -1.11 11.20 4.30
C LYS A 219 -0.77 10.12 3.29
N LEU A 220 0.39 9.51 3.48
CA LEU A 220 0.80 8.28 2.80
C LEU A 220 1.49 7.34 3.78
N VAL A 221 1.58 6.06 3.45
CA VAL A 221 2.31 5.06 4.23
C VAL A 221 3.39 4.43 3.38
N LEU A 222 4.61 4.38 3.92
CA LEU A 222 5.70 3.54 3.45
C LEU A 222 5.66 2.24 4.25
N ARG A 223 5.07 1.18 3.69
CA ARG A 223 4.97 -0.15 4.31
C ARG A 223 6.25 -0.95 4.10
N ALA A 224 6.76 -1.51 5.20
CA ALA A 224 7.96 -2.34 5.22
C ALA A 224 7.72 -3.83 4.90
N GLY A 225 6.46 -4.29 4.90
CA GLY A 225 6.07 -5.68 4.58
C GLY A 225 6.34 -6.69 5.69
N PHE A 226 5.95 -6.40 6.94
CA PHE A 226 6.42 -7.14 8.13
C PHE A 226 6.17 -8.65 8.13
N GLN A 227 4.96 -9.11 7.79
CA GLN A 227 4.64 -10.55 7.73
C GLN A 227 5.10 -11.20 6.41
N ASP A 228 5.68 -10.42 5.49
CA ASP A 228 6.09 -10.82 4.15
C ASP A 228 7.51 -10.27 3.83
N THR A 229 8.46 -10.52 4.74
CA THR A 229 9.84 -10.02 4.65
C THR A 229 10.84 -11.08 5.10
N PHE A 230 12.08 -10.99 4.58
CA PHE A 230 13.20 -11.85 5.00
C PHE A 230 13.63 -11.67 6.46
N PHE A 231 13.05 -10.70 7.17
CA PHE A 231 13.29 -10.47 8.57
C PHE A 231 12.02 -10.76 9.40
N HIS A 232 11.84 -12.02 9.81
CA HIS A 232 10.74 -12.45 10.69
C HIS A 232 11.25 -13.39 11.81
N ARG A 233 12.39 -13.05 12.42
CA ARG A 233 13.03 -13.86 13.46
C ARG A 233 12.75 -13.32 14.86
N GLY A 234 12.53 -14.22 15.82
CA GLY A 234 12.55 -13.89 17.25
C GLY A 234 11.25 -13.34 17.83
N ILE A 235 10.11 -13.53 17.17
CA ILE A 235 8.80 -13.18 17.75
C ILE A 235 8.34 -14.31 18.68
N PRO A 236 8.11 -14.04 19.99
CA PRO A 236 7.62 -15.06 20.91
C PRO A 236 6.28 -15.65 20.46
N GLY A 237 6.20 -16.99 20.35
CA GLY A 237 4.96 -17.71 20.05
C GLY A 237 4.55 -17.77 18.57
N LEU A 238 5.33 -17.19 17.64
CA LEU A 238 5.08 -17.27 16.20
C LEU A 238 6.21 -18.03 15.48
N SER A 239 5.86 -18.70 14.37
CA SER A 239 6.83 -19.38 13.50
C SER A 239 7.66 -18.37 12.70
N ASP A 240 8.84 -18.81 12.24
CA ASP A 240 9.77 -17.99 11.48
C ASP A 240 9.45 -18.01 9.98
N LYS A 241 8.84 -16.93 9.48
CA LYS A 241 8.33 -16.82 8.11
C LYS A 241 9.35 -16.26 7.11
N HIS A 242 10.59 -16.05 7.51
CA HIS A 242 11.57 -15.38 6.64
C HIS A 242 11.83 -16.12 5.31
N LEU A 243 11.60 -17.43 5.24
CA LEU A 243 11.79 -18.23 4.02
C LEU A 243 10.60 -18.21 3.06
N SER A 244 9.44 -17.69 3.47
CA SER A 244 8.25 -17.57 2.62
C SER A 244 8.02 -16.15 2.09
N ALA A 245 8.95 -15.23 2.38
CA ALA A 245 8.83 -13.82 2.04
C ALA A 245 8.90 -13.56 0.52
N ARG A 246 8.04 -12.65 0.08
CA ARG A 246 7.84 -12.20 -1.29
C ARG A 246 7.68 -10.68 -1.35
N TYR A 247 7.46 -10.00 -0.24
CA TYR A 247 7.20 -8.56 -0.13
C TYR A 247 5.94 -8.04 -0.83
N ILE A 248 5.36 -8.77 -1.78
CA ILE A 248 4.35 -8.29 -2.73
C ILE A 248 2.90 -8.66 -2.37
N ASN A 249 2.67 -9.57 -1.43
CA ASN A 249 1.36 -10.22 -1.28
C ASN A 249 0.22 -9.22 -1.03
N ASP A 250 0.37 -8.29 -0.09
CA ASP A 250 -0.67 -7.30 0.21
C ASP A 250 -1.04 -6.45 -1.02
N GLN A 251 -0.05 -6.01 -1.81
CA GLN A 251 -0.30 -5.25 -3.03
C GLN A 251 -1.01 -6.09 -4.10
N VAL A 252 -0.61 -7.37 -4.25
CA VAL A 252 -1.28 -8.31 -5.17
C VAL A 252 -2.75 -8.47 -4.79
N VAL A 253 -3.06 -8.76 -3.53
CA VAL A 253 -4.44 -8.99 -3.09
C VAL A 253 -5.29 -7.73 -3.21
N ARG A 254 -4.74 -6.54 -2.87
CA ARG A 254 -5.42 -5.26 -3.15
C ARG A 254 -5.70 -5.10 -4.65
N ASN A 255 -4.73 -5.35 -5.51
CA ASN A 255 -4.93 -5.24 -6.96
C ASN A 255 -5.99 -6.20 -7.49
N LEU A 256 -6.07 -7.43 -6.96
CA LEU A 256 -7.15 -8.36 -7.30
C LEU A 256 -8.53 -7.83 -6.88
N HIS A 257 -8.65 -7.19 -5.71
CA HIS A 257 -9.90 -6.56 -5.28
C HIS A 257 -10.31 -5.40 -6.19
N ARG A 258 -9.35 -4.57 -6.63
CA ARG A 258 -9.56 -3.52 -7.64
C ARG A 258 -10.09 -4.13 -8.93
N ASP A 259 -9.48 -5.20 -9.42
CA ASP A 259 -9.87 -5.83 -10.67
C ASP A 259 -11.28 -6.44 -10.58
N MET A 260 -11.72 -6.85 -9.38
CA MET A 260 -13.11 -7.22 -9.06
C MET A 260 -14.09 -6.03 -8.99
N GLY A 261 -13.63 -4.82 -9.30
CA GLY A 261 -14.42 -3.58 -9.37
C GLY A 261 -14.53 -2.84 -8.04
N GLN A 262 -13.69 -3.15 -7.06
CA GLN A 262 -13.84 -2.64 -5.70
C GLN A 262 -12.85 -1.53 -5.35
N PRO A 263 -13.22 -0.59 -4.45
CA PRO A 263 -12.29 0.40 -3.95
C PRO A 263 -11.14 -0.26 -3.17
N ILE A 264 -9.94 0.27 -3.35
CA ILE A 264 -8.73 -0.17 -2.66
C ILE A 264 -7.91 1.03 -2.22
N ALA A 265 -7.04 0.85 -1.22
CA ALA A 265 -5.89 1.73 -1.08
C ALA A 265 -4.91 1.38 -2.21
N HIS A 266 -4.59 2.34 -3.08
CA HIS A 266 -3.63 2.16 -4.15
C HIS A 266 -2.19 2.18 -3.61
N GLY A 267 -1.28 1.49 -4.30
CA GLY A 267 0.11 1.43 -3.89
C GLY A 267 1.08 1.21 -5.05
N THR A 268 2.34 1.56 -4.81
CA THR A 268 3.47 1.43 -5.74
C THR A 268 4.75 1.11 -4.97
N TRP A 269 5.80 0.68 -5.66
CA TRP A 269 7.08 0.33 -5.04
C TRP A 269 8.06 1.49 -5.10
N VAL A 270 8.77 1.72 -4.00
CA VAL A 270 9.85 2.72 -3.93
C VAL A 270 11.06 2.14 -3.21
N LEU A 271 12.24 2.63 -3.58
CA LEU A 271 13.44 2.45 -2.77
C LEU A 271 13.56 3.63 -1.80
N LEU A 272 13.62 3.34 -0.50
CA LEU A 272 13.72 4.36 0.53
C LEU A 272 15.18 4.61 0.88
N TYR A 273 15.54 5.89 1.01
CA TYR A 273 16.79 6.35 1.60
C TYR A 273 16.52 7.23 2.81
N LEU A 274 17.23 7.01 3.91
CA LEU A 274 17.24 7.89 5.08
C LEU A 274 18.60 8.58 5.16
N ASN A 275 18.62 9.92 5.08
CA ASN A 275 19.86 10.71 5.11
C ASN A 275 20.96 10.20 4.14
N GLY A 276 20.56 9.74 2.95
CA GLY A 276 21.48 9.24 1.93
C GLY A 276 21.90 7.77 2.08
N GLU A 277 21.48 7.10 3.15
CA GLU A 277 21.67 5.66 3.33
C GLU A 277 20.50 4.87 2.74
N PHE A 278 20.81 3.83 1.95
CA PHE A 278 19.78 2.91 1.47
C PHE A 278 19.10 2.24 2.66
N TRP A 279 17.78 2.36 2.72
CA TRP A 279 16.96 1.84 3.81
C TRP A 279 16.11 0.64 3.40
N GLY A 280 15.83 0.43 2.12
CA GLY A 280 15.16 -0.79 1.64
C GLY A 280 14.08 -0.55 0.60
N LEU A 281 13.49 -1.65 0.15
CA LEU A 281 12.30 -1.70 -0.68
C LEU A 281 11.06 -1.46 0.18
N TYR A 282 10.20 -0.52 -0.22
CA TYR A 282 8.96 -0.19 0.49
C TYR A 282 7.78 -0.16 -0.48
N ASN A 283 6.61 -0.57 0.01
CA ASN A 283 5.34 -0.29 -0.66
C ASN A 283 4.83 1.08 -0.21
N LEU A 284 4.88 2.08 -1.08
CA LEU A 284 4.25 3.38 -0.87
C LEU A 284 2.75 3.22 -1.19
N THR A 285 1.89 3.45 -0.21
CA THR A 285 0.45 3.23 -0.33
C THR A 285 -0.35 4.34 0.31
N GLU A 286 -1.58 4.51 -0.17
CA GLU A 286 -2.57 5.31 0.51
C GLU A 286 -2.87 4.77 1.90
N ARG A 287 -3.27 5.67 2.80
CA ARG A 287 -3.74 5.32 4.14
C ARG A 287 -5.26 5.25 4.14
N ILE A 288 -5.84 4.11 4.53
CA ILE A 288 -7.28 4.02 4.74
C ILE A 288 -7.69 4.85 5.96
N ASP A 289 -8.25 6.02 5.71
CA ASP A 289 -8.92 6.89 6.68
C ASP A 289 -9.95 7.78 5.97
N GLN A 290 -10.58 8.69 6.72
CA GLN A 290 -11.64 9.54 6.19
C GLN A 290 -11.15 10.45 5.05
N GLN A 291 -9.91 10.95 5.10
CA GLN A 291 -9.37 11.82 4.06
C GLN A 291 -9.08 11.05 2.77
N PHE A 292 -8.62 9.81 2.88
CA PHE A 292 -8.58 8.89 1.75
C PHE A 292 -9.97 8.69 1.14
N LEU A 293 -10.99 8.33 1.92
CA LEU A 293 -12.34 8.12 1.38
C LEU A 293 -12.94 9.38 0.72
N ARG A 294 -12.66 10.56 1.28
CA ARG A 294 -13.03 11.86 0.68
C ARG A 294 -12.35 12.12 -0.66
N SER A 295 -11.17 11.56 -0.91
CA SER A 295 -10.45 11.75 -2.18
C SER A 295 -11.12 11.02 -3.35
N TYR A 296 -11.91 9.99 -3.06
CA TYR A 296 -12.70 9.23 -4.04
C TYR A 296 -14.20 9.55 -3.98
N SER A 297 -14.59 10.55 -3.19
CA SER A 297 -15.98 10.93 -2.94
C SER A 297 -16.09 12.46 -2.85
N ASP A 298 -17.08 12.97 -2.11
CA ASP A 298 -17.22 14.40 -1.84
C ASP A 298 -16.24 14.82 -0.72
N LYS A 299 -15.55 15.95 -0.90
CA LYS A 299 -14.49 16.43 0.02
C LYS A 299 -14.90 16.65 1.48
N ASP A 300 -16.18 16.92 1.73
CA ASP A 300 -16.73 17.24 3.06
C ASP A 300 -17.56 16.06 3.63
N SER A 301 -17.48 14.88 3.00
CA SER A 301 -18.21 13.68 3.44
C SER A 301 -17.70 13.16 4.80
N GLU A 302 -18.61 12.68 5.64
CA GLU A 302 -18.26 12.09 6.93
C GLU A 302 -18.43 10.57 6.88
N TRP A 303 -17.47 9.83 7.44
CA TRP A 303 -17.38 8.37 7.31
C TRP A 303 -17.28 7.69 8.65
N ASN A 304 -17.97 6.55 8.80
CA ASN A 304 -17.59 5.55 9.78
C ASN A 304 -16.51 4.67 9.19
N ILE A 305 -15.43 4.45 9.94
CA ILE A 305 -14.40 3.45 9.62
C ILE A 305 -14.15 2.65 10.88
N ILE A 306 -14.34 1.34 10.79
CA ILE A 306 -14.10 0.40 11.88
C ILE A 306 -13.12 -0.63 11.35
N ALA A 307 -12.06 -0.89 12.10
CA ALA A 307 -11.09 -1.92 11.78
C ALA A 307 -10.95 -2.88 12.95
N LYS A 308 -10.70 -4.15 12.68
CA LYS A 308 -10.36 -5.11 13.73
C LYS A 308 -8.86 -5.28 13.81
N GLU A 309 -8.32 -4.97 14.98
CA GLU A 309 -6.90 -5.08 15.26
C GLU A 309 -6.68 -6.00 16.47
N SER A 310 -5.60 -6.76 16.41
CA SER A 310 -5.09 -7.54 17.52
C SER A 310 -3.73 -7.01 17.97
N GLY A 311 -3.38 -7.25 19.23
CA GLY A 311 -2.17 -6.69 19.82
C GLY A 311 -2.02 -6.98 21.30
N TRP A 312 -1.02 -6.32 21.90
CA TRP A 312 -0.78 -6.33 23.34
C TRP A 312 -0.93 -4.91 23.87
N GLU A 313 -1.72 -4.74 24.92
CA GLU A 313 -1.89 -3.47 25.63
C GLU A 313 -1.71 -3.73 27.12
N ASN A 314 -0.72 -3.08 27.74
CA ASN A 314 -0.35 -3.28 29.15
C ASN A 314 -0.12 -4.77 29.51
N GLY A 315 0.48 -5.53 28.58
CA GLY A 315 0.76 -6.96 28.76
C GLY A 315 -0.45 -7.89 28.58
N VAL A 316 -1.61 -7.37 28.16
CA VAL A 316 -2.82 -8.16 27.90
C VAL A 316 -3.07 -8.24 26.39
N TRP A 317 -3.29 -9.46 25.88
CA TRP A 317 -3.70 -9.67 24.51
C TRP A 317 -5.09 -9.09 24.27
N TYR A 318 -5.25 -8.29 23.23
CA TYR A 318 -6.55 -7.86 22.73
C TYR A 318 -6.72 -8.29 21.28
N ASN A 319 -7.98 -8.51 20.91
CA ASN A 319 -8.43 -8.64 19.54
C ASN A 319 -9.83 -8.05 19.49
N ARG A 320 -9.95 -6.81 18.98
CA ARG A 320 -11.18 -6.02 19.10
C ARG A 320 -11.39 -5.15 17.89
N GLU A 321 -12.65 -4.80 17.68
CA GLU A 321 -13.06 -3.78 16.72
C GLU A 321 -12.73 -2.40 17.30
N GLU A 322 -12.12 -1.55 16.49
CA GLU A 322 -11.74 -0.20 16.85
C GLU A 322 -12.35 0.79 15.86
N VAL A 323 -13.05 1.78 16.40
CA VAL A 323 -13.51 2.93 15.63
C VAL A 323 -12.29 3.76 15.26
N LYS A 324 -11.98 3.80 13.97
CA LYS A 324 -10.90 4.63 13.42
C LYS A 324 -11.40 6.03 13.05
N GLU A 325 -12.65 6.14 12.61
CA GLU A 325 -13.35 7.40 12.30
C GLU A 325 -14.85 7.26 12.59
N GLY A 326 -15.49 8.36 13.01
CA GLY A 326 -16.92 8.41 13.35
C GLY A 326 -17.25 7.70 14.67
N ASP A 327 -18.32 6.89 14.67
CA ASP A 327 -18.80 6.11 15.82
C ASP A 327 -19.11 4.64 15.44
N TYR A 328 -19.50 3.86 16.45
CA TYR A 328 -19.83 2.43 16.32
C TYR A 328 -21.33 2.15 16.14
N ILE A 329 -22.20 3.16 16.30
CA ILE A 329 -23.65 2.99 16.48
C ILE A 329 -24.26 2.34 15.23
N GLY A 330 -23.97 2.90 14.05
CA GLY A 330 -24.53 2.38 12.79
C GLY A 330 -24.09 0.95 12.46
N TRP A 331 -22.93 0.52 12.98
CA TRP A 331 -22.44 -0.85 12.80
C TRP A 331 -23.09 -1.79 13.80
N GLU A 332 -23.18 -1.40 15.07
CA GLU A 332 -23.92 -2.12 16.10
C GLU A 332 -25.39 -2.35 15.69
N GLU A 333 -26.07 -1.31 15.20
CA GLU A 333 -27.43 -1.42 14.67
C GLU A 333 -27.53 -2.43 13.52
N ASN A 334 -26.55 -2.43 12.61
CA ASN A 334 -26.48 -3.41 11.53
C ASN A 334 -26.31 -4.82 12.07
N GLN A 335 -25.37 -5.03 13.00
CA GLN A 335 -25.08 -6.33 13.59
C GLN A 335 -26.26 -6.87 14.41
N ASN A 336 -26.95 -6.01 15.17
CA ASN A 336 -28.14 -6.36 15.92
C ASN A 336 -29.32 -6.71 15.01
N TRP A 337 -29.49 -5.95 13.92
CA TRP A 337 -30.53 -6.24 12.93
C TRP A 337 -30.25 -7.55 12.19
N VAL A 338 -29.05 -7.75 11.63
CA VAL A 338 -28.66 -9.02 10.97
C VAL A 338 -28.80 -10.19 11.95
N GLY A 339 -28.43 -9.96 13.21
CA GLY A 339 -28.54 -10.92 14.29
C GLY A 339 -29.96 -11.33 14.67
N SER A 340 -30.95 -10.47 14.46
CA SER A 340 -32.35 -10.72 14.86
C SER A 340 -33.27 -11.02 13.68
N ALA A 341 -32.88 -10.65 12.46
CA ALA A 341 -33.68 -10.85 11.26
C ALA A 341 -33.89 -12.33 10.92
N ASP A 342 -35.12 -12.66 10.50
CA ASP A 342 -35.47 -13.95 9.94
C ASP A 342 -35.32 -13.93 8.41
N PHE A 343 -34.24 -14.53 7.90
CA PHE A 343 -33.94 -14.55 6.47
C PHE A 343 -34.75 -15.56 5.65
N SER A 344 -35.68 -16.29 6.28
CA SER A 344 -36.74 -17.01 5.55
C SER A 344 -37.82 -16.06 5.01
N VAL A 345 -37.92 -14.83 5.56
CA VAL A 345 -38.82 -13.78 5.09
C VAL A 345 -38.18 -13.03 3.91
N PRO A 346 -38.75 -13.07 2.69
CA PRO A 346 -38.12 -12.49 1.50
C PRO A 346 -37.77 -10.99 1.63
N GLY A 347 -38.60 -10.21 2.34
CA GLY A 347 -38.38 -8.78 2.53
C GLY A 347 -37.09 -8.42 3.29
N ASN A 348 -36.62 -9.30 4.18
CA ASN A 348 -35.41 -9.05 4.97
C ASN A 348 -34.16 -9.04 4.09
N LEU A 349 -34.14 -9.77 2.98
CA LEU A 349 -33.04 -9.70 2.04
C LEU A 349 -32.92 -8.31 1.39
N GLY A 350 -34.05 -7.69 1.03
CA GLY A 350 -34.06 -6.31 0.52
C GLY A 350 -33.57 -5.29 1.56
N VAL A 351 -33.90 -5.50 2.84
CA VAL A 351 -33.36 -4.67 3.92
C VAL A 351 -31.85 -4.85 4.08
N LEU A 352 -31.34 -6.08 3.99
CA LEU A 352 -29.90 -6.33 4.00
C LEU A 352 -29.18 -5.63 2.84
N GLN A 353 -29.73 -5.73 1.62
CA GLN A 353 -29.21 -5.06 0.42
C GLN A 353 -29.19 -3.52 0.50
N ASN A 354 -30.00 -2.94 1.40
CA ASN A 354 -29.98 -1.51 1.70
C ASN A 354 -28.97 -1.13 2.79
N ARG A 355 -28.57 -2.08 3.64
CA ARG A 355 -27.59 -1.86 4.72
C ARG A 355 -26.16 -2.09 4.27
N VAL A 356 -25.92 -3.06 3.39
CA VAL A 356 -24.58 -3.46 2.93
C VAL A 356 -24.53 -3.48 1.40
N ASP A 357 -23.37 -3.16 0.84
CA ASP A 357 -23.12 -3.34 -0.59
C ASP A 357 -22.82 -4.81 -0.85
N MET A 358 -23.82 -5.56 -1.31
CA MET A 358 -23.70 -7.00 -1.50
C MET A 358 -22.62 -7.40 -2.50
N GLU A 359 -22.37 -6.60 -3.54
CA GLU A 359 -21.30 -6.90 -4.50
C GLU A 359 -19.93 -6.80 -3.84
N ASN A 360 -19.71 -5.75 -3.04
CA ASN A 360 -18.47 -5.55 -2.29
C ASN A 360 -18.28 -6.62 -1.20
N VAL A 361 -19.34 -6.94 -0.44
CA VAL A 361 -19.30 -7.98 0.59
C VAL A 361 -18.96 -9.33 -0.03
N PHE A 362 -19.59 -9.68 -1.16
CA PHE A 362 -19.30 -10.93 -1.85
C PHE A 362 -17.88 -10.98 -2.40
N SER A 363 -17.43 -9.92 -3.08
CA SER A 363 -16.08 -9.89 -3.64
C SER A 363 -15.01 -9.97 -2.55
N TYR A 364 -15.17 -9.21 -1.45
CA TYR A 364 -14.18 -9.17 -0.38
C TYR A 364 -14.09 -10.53 0.33
N LEU A 365 -15.22 -11.06 0.80
CA LEU A 365 -15.24 -12.33 1.55
C LEU A 365 -14.79 -13.50 0.66
N PHE A 366 -15.17 -13.51 -0.62
CA PHE A 366 -14.70 -14.52 -1.56
C PHE A 366 -13.21 -14.38 -1.85
N LEU A 367 -12.69 -13.16 -2.02
CA LEU A 367 -11.27 -12.91 -2.29
C LEU A 367 -10.40 -13.37 -1.11
N GLU A 368 -10.71 -12.95 0.11
CA GLU A 368 -9.97 -13.34 1.32
C GLU A 368 -9.97 -14.87 1.51
N ALA A 369 -11.12 -15.52 1.28
CA ALA A 369 -11.22 -16.97 1.28
C ALA A 369 -10.42 -17.61 0.15
N TYR A 370 -10.49 -17.08 -1.09
CA TYR A 370 -9.78 -17.60 -2.27
C TYR A 370 -8.28 -17.55 -2.06
N VAL A 371 -7.73 -16.40 -1.63
CA VAL A 371 -6.30 -16.23 -1.38
C VAL A 371 -5.82 -16.92 -0.10
N GLN A 372 -6.74 -17.53 0.66
CA GLN A 372 -6.44 -18.22 1.92
C GLN A 372 -5.71 -17.30 2.90
N ASN A 373 -6.21 -16.08 3.10
CA ASN A 373 -5.65 -15.20 4.11
C ASN A 373 -5.83 -15.85 5.49
N LEU A 374 -4.71 -16.12 6.17
CA LEU A 374 -4.70 -16.86 7.44
C LEU A 374 -4.83 -15.98 8.67
N ASP A 375 -4.64 -14.67 8.51
CA ASP A 375 -4.82 -13.68 9.59
C ASP A 375 -6.23 -13.06 9.57
N TRP A 376 -7.11 -13.64 8.74
CA TRP A 376 -8.50 -13.25 8.49
C TRP A 376 -9.41 -14.50 8.64
N PRO A 377 -10.65 -14.37 9.16
CA PRO A 377 -11.40 -13.16 9.49
C PRO A 377 -11.26 -12.66 10.94
N ASP A 378 -10.51 -13.36 11.79
CA ASP A 378 -10.41 -13.01 13.21
C ASP A 378 -9.65 -11.70 13.44
N SER A 379 -8.98 -11.14 12.44
CA SER A 379 -8.27 -9.84 12.43
C SER A 379 -8.18 -9.29 11.00
N ASN A 380 -7.52 -8.13 10.83
CA ASN A 380 -7.08 -7.55 9.55
C ASN A 380 -8.20 -7.29 8.54
N TRP A 381 -9.33 -6.78 9.03
CA TRP A 381 -10.39 -6.27 8.19
C TRP A 381 -10.71 -4.82 8.52
N THR A 382 -11.17 -4.08 7.51
CA THR A 382 -11.69 -2.71 7.64
C THR A 382 -13.06 -2.64 6.98
N ILE A 383 -14.05 -2.13 7.71
CA ILE A 383 -15.35 -1.75 7.19
C ILE A 383 -15.52 -0.25 7.18
N TYR A 384 -16.31 0.25 6.25
CA TYR A 384 -16.57 1.67 6.12
C TYR A 384 -17.93 1.95 5.50
N ARG A 385 -18.49 3.10 5.86
CA ARG A 385 -19.77 3.60 5.35
C ARG A 385 -19.80 5.12 5.47
N ARG A 386 -20.35 5.80 4.46
CA ARG A 386 -20.62 7.23 4.50
C ARG A 386 -21.87 7.51 5.35
N MET A 387 -21.77 8.46 6.26
CA MET A 387 -22.82 8.76 7.24
C MET A 387 -23.82 9.81 6.75
N ASP A 388 -23.37 10.76 5.94
CA ASP A 388 -24.18 11.93 5.60
C ASP A 388 -25.27 11.64 4.55
N PRO A 389 -26.38 12.40 4.54
CA PRO A 389 -27.48 12.24 3.58
C PRO A 389 -27.09 12.45 2.11
N GLY A 390 -25.89 12.97 1.84
CA GLY A 390 -25.36 13.20 0.49
C GLY A 390 -24.66 11.98 -0.12
N ALA A 391 -24.66 10.83 0.56
CA ALA A 391 -24.04 9.60 0.05
C ALA A 391 -24.60 9.20 -1.33
N LYS A 392 -23.70 8.97 -2.29
CA LYS A 392 -24.06 8.60 -3.66
C LYS A 392 -23.90 7.09 -3.87
N GLY A 393 -24.82 6.49 -4.64
CA GLY A 393 -24.76 5.07 -4.97
C GLY A 393 -24.66 4.18 -3.72
N ASN A 394 -23.61 3.36 -3.63
CA ASN A 394 -23.40 2.44 -2.51
C ASN A 394 -22.58 3.03 -1.35
N GLU A 395 -22.20 4.31 -1.37
CA GLU A 395 -21.40 4.91 -0.30
C GLU A 395 -22.09 4.88 1.06
N GLY A 396 -23.42 5.00 1.08
CA GLY A 396 -24.25 4.93 2.28
C GLY A 396 -24.47 3.51 2.81
N LYS A 397 -23.87 2.50 2.19
CA LYS A 397 -23.94 1.10 2.59
C LYS A 397 -22.59 0.66 3.17
N TRP A 398 -22.63 -0.29 4.11
CA TRP A 398 -21.41 -0.89 4.64
C TRP A 398 -20.65 -1.65 3.55
N ARG A 399 -19.35 -1.34 3.46
CA ARG A 399 -18.37 -1.95 2.56
C ARG A 399 -17.13 -2.39 3.33
N MET A 400 -16.34 -3.25 2.71
CA MET A 400 -15.09 -3.82 3.20
C MET A 400 -13.95 -3.47 2.24
N MET A 401 -12.74 -3.36 2.78
CA MET A 401 -11.52 -3.09 2.01
C MET A 401 -10.39 -4.02 2.46
N VAL A 402 -9.69 -4.60 1.49
CA VAL A 402 -8.48 -5.41 1.73
C VAL A 402 -7.37 -4.55 2.31
N TRP A 403 -6.77 -5.03 3.40
CA TRP A 403 -5.59 -4.45 4.03
C TRP A 403 -4.87 -5.52 4.85
N ASP A 404 -3.54 -5.52 4.85
CA ASP A 404 -2.72 -6.42 5.67
C ASP A 404 -2.87 -7.90 5.27
N ALA A 405 -2.85 -8.15 3.95
CA ALA A 405 -3.00 -9.47 3.35
C ALA A 405 -1.65 -10.17 3.06
N GLU A 406 -0.60 -9.90 3.85
CA GLU A 406 0.70 -10.55 3.73
C GLU A 406 0.65 -12.08 3.91
N MET A 407 -0.27 -12.56 4.76
CA MET A 407 -0.48 -13.98 5.07
C MET A 407 -1.40 -14.71 4.06
N ALA A 408 -1.34 -14.31 2.80
CA ALA A 408 -2.12 -14.87 1.70
C ALA A 408 -1.25 -15.65 0.70
N LEU A 409 -1.90 -16.31 -0.26
CA LEU A 409 -1.26 -16.99 -1.39
C LEU A 409 -0.24 -18.06 -0.96
N GLY A 410 -0.51 -18.74 0.17
CA GLY A 410 0.33 -19.81 0.69
C GLY A 410 1.64 -19.38 1.37
N SER A 411 1.72 -18.17 1.93
CA SER A 411 2.93 -17.61 2.55
C SER A 411 3.31 -18.18 3.94
N VAL A 412 3.05 -19.46 4.21
CA VAL A 412 3.32 -20.10 5.52
C VAL A 412 4.36 -21.21 5.50
N ASP A 413 5.02 -21.37 6.66
CA ASP A 413 5.88 -22.52 6.95
C ASP A 413 5.09 -23.84 6.79
N GLY A 414 5.60 -24.71 5.93
CA GLY A 414 4.94 -25.99 5.58
C GLY A 414 4.02 -25.92 4.35
N GLY A 415 3.88 -24.77 3.71
CA GLY A 415 3.09 -24.59 2.48
C GLY A 415 1.59 -24.41 2.72
N PHE A 416 0.85 -24.14 1.64
CA PHE A 416 -0.60 -24.00 1.72
C PHE A 416 -1.27 -25.36 1.93
N LYS A 417 -2.39 -25.34 2.66
CA LYS A 417 -3.19 -26.53 2.94
C LYS A 417 -4.33 -26.62 1.93
N ASN A 418 -4.18 -27.52 0.95
CA ASN A 418 -5.11 -27.70 -0.17
C ASN A 418 -6.41 -28.44 0.21
N ASP A 419 -6.51 -28.92 1.45
CA ASP A 419 -7.69 -29.60 2.00
C ASP A 419 -8.58 -28.69 2.88
N ILE A 420 -8.14 -27.46 3.18
CA ILE A 420 -8.92 -26.53 3.99
C ILE A 420 -9.98 -25.82 3.15
N ASN A 421 -11.25 -26.06 3.53
CA ASN A 421 -12.38 -25.29 3.03
C ASN A 421 -12.42 -23.88 3.65
N THR A 422 -11.67 -22.94 3.09
CA THR A 422 -11.74 -21.55 3.56
C THR A 422 -12.99 -20.81 3.10
N LEU A 423 -13.76 -21.34 2.15
CA LEU A 423 -15.02 -20.70 1.74
C LEU A 423 -15.99 -20.65 2.91
N GLU A 424 -15.99 -21.67 3.77
CA GLU A 424 -16.78 -21.65 5.01
C GLU A 424 -16.50 -20.41 5.86
N ARG A 425 -15.28 -19.87 5.84
CA ARG A 425 -14.96 -18.63 6.58
C ARG A 425 -15.76 -17.43 6.08
N ALA A 426 -16.20 -17.43 4.82
CA ALA A 426 -17.01 -16.34 4.27
C ALA A 426 -18.47 -16.35 4.77
N TYR A 427 -18.98 -17.47 5.29
CA TYR A 427 -20.41 -17.64 5.62
C TYR A 427 -20.68 -18.48 6.88
N SER A 428 -19.67 -18.75 7.71
CA SER A 428 -19.74 -19.51 8.97
C SER A 428 -19.21 -18.64 10.12
N PRO A 429 -19.67 -18.79 11.37
CA PRO A 429 -19.34 -17.84 12.43
C PRO A 429 -17.87 -17.91 12.81
N HIS A 430 -17.15 -16.87 12.43
CA HIS A 430 -15.79 -16.59 12.91
C HIS A 430 -15.70 -15.15 13.42
N ASP A 431 -16.39 -14.20 12.77
CA ASP A 431 -16.30 -12.78 13.08
C ASP A 431 -17.56 -11.96 12.70
N SER A 432 -17.71 -10.73 13.19
CA SER A 432 -18.84 -9.83 12.91
C SER A 432 -18.99 -9.48 11.43
N ILE A 433 -17.88 -9.41 10.69
CA ILE A 433 -17.93 -9.20 9.23
C ILE A 433 -18.47 -10.41 8.47
N THR A 434 -18.20 -11.62 8.94
CA THR A 434 -18.70 -12.88 8.33
C THR A 434 -20.16 -13.13 8.68
N ARG A 435 -20.61 -12.63 9.84
CA ARG A 435 -22.01 -12.69 10.29
C ARG A 435 -22.98 -12.03 9.31
N ILE A 436 -22.52 -11.05 8.52
CA ILE A 436 -23.32 -10.43 7.46
C ILE A 436 -23.87 -11.47 6.50
N LEU A 437 -23.10 -12.53 6.18
CA LEU A 437 -23.53 -13.59 5.29
C LEU A 437 -24.02 -14.84 6.00
N GLU A 438 -23.57 -15.11 7.22
CA GLU A 438 -23.91 -16.33 7.98
C GLU A 438 -25.40 -16.68 7.99
N LYS A 439 -26.22 -15.86 8.68
CA LYS A 439 -27.67 -16.13 8.80
C LYS A 439 -28.40 -16.05 7.46
N PRO A 440 -28.13 -15.04 6.60
CA PRO A 440 -28.71 -14.99 5.26
C PRO A 440 -28.40 -16.23 4.44
N PHE A 441 -27.16 -16.72 4.45
CA PHE A 441 -26.78 -17.92 3.69
C PHE A 441 -27.53 -19.13 4.20
N ILE A 442 -27.57 -19.38 5.51
CA ILE A 442 -28.24 -20.57 6.06
C ILE A 442 -29.70 -20.63 5.63
N LYS A 443 -30.43 -19.51 5.70
CA LYS A 443 -31.89 -19.47 5.56
C LYS A 443 -32.40 -19.01 4.18
N ASN A 444 -31.54 -18.49 3.30
CA ASN A 444 -31.94 -17.95 2.01
C ASN A 444 -31.23 -18.63 0.84
N CYS A 445 -31.95 -19.53 0.17
CA CYS A 445 -31.47 -20.30 -0.97
C CYS A 445 -31.03 -19.42 -2.14
N TRP A 446 -31.77 -18.35 -2.42
CA TRP A 446 -31.43 -17.43 -3.51
C TRP A 446 -30.06 -16.80 -3.27
N LEU A 447 -29.76 -16.37 -2.05
CA LEU A 447 -28.49 -15.73 -1.73
C LEU A 447 -27.29 -16.69 -1.89
N LYS A 448 -27.44 -17.94 -1.44
CA LYS A 448 -26.44 -19.00 -1.66
C LYS A 448 -26.17 -19.22 -3.16
N VAL A 449 -27.24 -19.27 -3.97
CA VAL A 449 -27.11 -19.41 -5.43
C VAL A 449 -26.40 -18.20 -6.03
N GLN A 450 -26.72 -16.97 -5.60
CA GLN A 450 -26.04 -15.77 -6.10
C GLN A 450 -24.55 -15.77 -5.75
N PHE A 451 -24.18 -16.13 -4.51
CA PHE A 451 -22.78 -16.24 -4.13
C PHE A 451 -22.04 -17.30 -4.94
N TRP A 452 -22.65 -18.47 -5.12
CA TRP A 452 -22.08 -19.55 -5.93
C TRP A 452 -21.87 -19.11 -7.39
N GLN A 453 -22.87 -18.47 -8.00
CA GLN A 453 -22.79 -17.95 -9.37
C GLN A 453 -21.68 -16.91 -9.48
N ARG A 454 -21.66 -15.94 -8.55
CA ARG A 454 -20.68 -14.86 -8.57
C ARG A 454 -19.26 -15.35 -8.33
N ALA A 455 -19.06 -16.30 -7.42
CA ALA A 455 -17.78 -16.95 -7.20
C ALA A 455 -17.24 -17.60 -8.49
N ARG A 456 -18.08 -18.35 -9.21
CA ARG A 456 -17.69 -19.00 -10.47
C ARG A 456 -17.44 -18.00 -11.60
N GLU A 457 -18.15 -16.88 -11.62
CA GLU A 457 -17.88 -15.76 -12.51
C GLU A 457 -16.53 -15.09 -12.21
N TYR A 458 -16.20 -14.85 -10.94
CA TYR A 458 -14.89 -14.33 -10.57
C TYR A 458 -13.77 -15.27 -11.02
N LEU A 459 -13.96 -16.59 -10.88
CA LEU A 459 -13.00 -17.60 -11.33
C LEU A 459 -12.94 -17.74 -12.86
N GLY A 460 -13.93 -17.20 -13.59
CA GLY A 460 -13.99 -17.23 -15.05
C GLY A 460 -14.41 -18.57 -15.63
N VAL A 461 -14.93 -19.49 -14.81
CA VAL A 461 -15.35 -20.82 -15.27
C VAL A 461 -16.77 -20.82 -15.84
N GLU A 462 -17.59 -19.85 -15.44
CA GLU A 462 -18.97 -19.67 -15.89
C GLU A 462 -19.33 -18.18 -15.98
N ASN A 463 -20.32 -17.84 -16.81
CA ASN A 463 -20.93 -16.50 -16.85
C ASN A 463 -22.45 -16.62 -16.87
N THR A 464 -23.02 -17.16 -15.80
CA THR A 464 -24.46 -17.50 -15.75
C THR A 464 -25.36 -16.28 -15.72
N THR A 465 -24.87 -15.11 -15.31
CA THR A 465 -25.64 -13.87 -15.24
C THR A 465 -25.41 -12.91 -16.41
N ASN A 466 -24.66 -13.33 -17.45
CA ASN A 466 -24.32 -12.53 -18.63
C ASN A 466 -23.61 -11.20 -18.29
N ARG A 467 -22.68 -11.22 -17.31
CA ARG A 467 -21.88 -10.04 -16.99
C ARG A 467 -20.94 -9.66 -18.15
N PRO A 468 -20.56 -8.37 -18.26
CA PRO A 468 -19.53 -7.92 -19.19
C PRO A 468 -18.24 -8.74 -19.07
N ALA A 469 -17.51 -8.92 -20.18
CA ALA A 469 -16.30 -9.76 -20.21
C ALA A 469 -15.16 -9.27 -19.28
N ASN A 470 -15.12 -7.98 -18.98
CA ASN A 470 -14.21 -7.38 -18.00
C ASN A 470 -14.62 -7.63 -16.54
N GLU A 471 -15.86 -8.08 -16.31
CA GLU A 471 -16.40 -8.38 -14.98
C GLU A 471 -16.42 -9.89 -14.65
N VAL A 472 -15.79 -10.70 -15.50
CA VAL A 472 -15.65 -12.15 -15.38
C VAL A 472 -14.17 -12.54 -15.44
N GLY A 473 -13.80 -13.58 -14.69
CA GLY A 473 -12.46 -14.18 -14.71
C GLY A 473 -11.38 -13.36 -14.04
N GLN A 474 -11.73 -12.38 -13.20
CA GLN A 474 -10.77 -11.58 -12.42
C GLN A 474 -9.83 -12.43 -11.57
N LEU A 475 -10.33 -13.56 -11.08
CA LEU A 475 -9.60 -14.55 -10.27
C LEU A 475 -9.34 -15.86 -11.06
N SER A 476 -9.29 -15.79 -12.39
CA SER A 476 -8.77 -16.91 -13.21
C SER A 476 -7.30 -17.19 -12.86
N LYS A 477 -6.86 -18.45 -13.00
CA LYS A 477 -5.47 -18.84 -12.72
C LYS A 477 -4.48 -17.93 -13.46
N GLU A 478 -4.78 -17.64 -14.72
CA GLU A 478 -3.95 -16.81 -15.59
C GLU A 478 -3.84 -15.37 -15.07
N ARG A 479 -4.94 -14.73 -14.66
CA ARG A 479 -4.91 -13.34 -14.19
C ARG A 479 -4.24 -13.21 -12.83
N VAL A 480 -4.52 -14.15 -11.90
CA VAL A 480 -3.88 -14.12 -10.58
C VAL A 480 -2.38 -14.34 -10.69
N LYS A 481 -1.93 -15.31 -11.51
CA LYS A 481 -0.51 -15.52 -11.78
C LYS A 481 0.14 -14.33 -12.47
N ALA A 482 -0.55 -13.71 -13.43
CA ALA A 482 -0.04 -12.53 -14.12
C ALA A 482 0.18 -11.36 -13.15
N GLU A 483 -0.72 -11.13 -12.19
CA GLU A 483 -0.54 -10.07 -11.20
C GLU A 483 0.59 -10.39 -10.21
N ILE A 484 0.74 -11.64 -9.76
CA ILE A 484 1.89 -12.08 -8.94
C ILE A 484 3.20 -11.82 -9.67
N LEU A 485 3.32 -12.29 -10.92
CA LEU A 485 4.51 -12.13 -11.74
C LEU A 485 4.83 -10.66 -12.01
N LYS A 486 3.81 -9.85 -12.29
CA LYS A 486 3.96 -8.40 -12.50
C LYS A 486 4.54 -7.70 -11.28
N GLN A 487 4.00 -7.95 -10.08
CA GLN A 487 4.55 -7.34 -8.87
C GLN A 487 5.96 -7.88 -8.57
N ALA A 488 6.19 -9.18 -8.79
CA ALA A 488 7.49 -9.79 -8.59
C ALA A 488 8.55 -9.18 -9.50
N GLU A 489 8.26 -9.00 -10.79
CA GLU A 489 9.19 -8.41 -11.78
C GLU A 489 9.60 -6.98 -11.40
N ILE A 490 8.68 -6.19 -10.85
CA ILE A 490 8.96 -4.81 -10.42
C ILE A 490 10.01 -4.78 -9.29
N VAL A 491 9.90 -5.68 -8.31
CA VAL A 491 10.74 -5.64 -7.10
C VAL A 491 12.00 -6.49 -7.20
N ARG A 492 11.97 -7.56 -8.00
CA ARG A 492 13.04 -8.56 -8.12
C ARG A 492 14.45 -7.96 -8.29
N PRO A 493 14.67 -6.91 -9.12
CA PRO A 493 15.99 -6.32 -9.31
C PRO A 493 16.62 -5.73 -8.04
N PHE A 494 15.82 -5.46 -7.01
CA PHE A 494 16.24 -4.79 -5.79
C PHE A 494 16.29 -5.70 -4.56
N ILE A 495 15.92 -6.98 -4.73
CA ILE A 495 15.86 -7.94 -3.62
C ILE A 495 17.22 -8.17 -2.98
N ASP A 496 18.31 -8.22 -3.76
CA ASP A 496 19.65 -8.40 -3.19
C ASP A 496 20.10 -7.16 -2.39
N LEU A 497 19.68 -5.95 -2.78
CA LEU A 497 19.94 -4.74 -1.99
C LEU A 497 19.16 -4.74 -0.68
N GLU A 498 17.89 -5.14 -0.73
CA GLU A 498 17.02 -5.34 0.43
C GLU A 498 17.63 -6.36 1.40
N ALA A 499 18.04 -7.52 0.88
CA ALA A 499 18.65 -8.59 1.66
C ALA A 499 19.99 -8.17 2.25
N GLN A 500 20.88 -7.51 1.48
CA GLN A 500 22.17 -7.04 1.98
C GLN A 500 22.04 -6.18 3.24
N ARG A 501 20.97 -5.38 3.35
CA ARG A 501 20.72 -4.56 4.54
C ARG A 501 20.05 -5.34 5.67
N TRP A 502 18.98 -6.06 5.36
CA TRP A 502 18.05 -6.56 6.39
C TRP A 502 18.20 -8.04 6.71
N ALA A 503 18.71 -8.84 5.78
CA ALA A 503 18.88 -10.28 5.93
C ALA A 503 19.99 -10.79 4.99
N PRO A 504 21.28 -10.58 5.33
CA PRO A 504 22.40 -10.86 4.41
C PRO A 504 22.55 -12.32 3.98
N ASP A 505 21.91 -13.25 4.69
CA ASP A 505 21.88 -14.69 4.37
C ASP A 505 20.78 -15.04 3.35
N MET A 506 19.99 -14.05 2.91
CA MET A 506 18.92 -14.18 1.91
C MET A 506 19.31 -13.50 0.60
N GLY A 507 18.50 -13.71 -0.44
CA GLY A 507 18.64 -12.99 -1.69
C GLY A 507 17.56 -13.35 -2.71
N VAL A 508 17.82 -12.99 -3.97
CA VAL A 508 16.88 -13.18 -5.08
C VAL A 508 16.45 -14.63 -5.27
N ALA A 509 17.31 -15.61 -4.96
CA ALA A 509 16.98 -17.03 -5.08
C ALA A 509 15.87 -17.46 -4.08
N ASN A 510 15.91 -16.95 -2.85
CA ASN A 510 14.87 -17.19 -1.85
C ASN A 510 13.56 -16.54 -2.28
N PHE A 511 13.62 -15.31 -2.77
CA PHE A 511 12.47 -14.59 -3.31
C PHE A 511 11.82 -15.34 -4.48
N ASP A 512 12.62 -15.75 -5.47
CA ASP A 512 12.13 -16.49 -6.65
C ASP A 512 11.48 -17.82 -6.25
N HIS A 513 12.06 -18.51 -5.27
CA HIS A 513 11.46 -19.72 -4.70
C HIS A 513 10.08 -19.43 -4.08
N SER A 514 9.97 -18.40 -3.24
CA SER A 514 8.72 -17.99 -2.61
C SER A 514 7.67 -17.55 -3.63
N VAL A 515 8.06 -16.84 -4.70
CA VAL A 515 7.17 -16.47 -5.81
C VAL A 515 6.68 -17.74 -6.52
N GLN A 516 7.55 -18.70 -6.80
CA GLN A 516 7.14 -19.96 -7.41
C GLN A 516 6.15 -20.74 -6.53
N GLN A 517 6.32 -20.73 -5.20
CA GLN A 517 5.34 -21.32 -4.29
C GLN A 517 3.97 -20.64 -4.39
N ALA A 518 3.92 -19.33 -4.57
CA ALA A 518 2.67 -18.60 -4.80
C ALA A 518 1.99 -19.02 -6.12
N LEU A 519 2.78 -19.25 -7.18
CA LEU A 519 2.25 -19.73 -8.45
C LEU A 519 1.70 -21.15 -8.35
N ASN A 520 2.40 -22.04 -7.65
CA ASN A 520 1.94 -23.40 -7.37
C ASN A 520 0.66 -23.39 -6.52
N PHE A 521 0.56 -22.49 -5.54
CA PHE A 521 -0.68 -22.24 -4.81
C PHE A 521 -1.83 -21.97 -5.77
N VAL A 522 -1.67 -21.03 -6.72
CA VAL A 522 -2.75 -20.69 -7.66
C VAL A 522 -3.15 -21.89 -8.55
N ASP A 523 -2.19 -22.73 -8.96
CA ASP A 523 -2.47 -23.92 -9.78
C ASP A 523 -3.44 -24.88 -9.11
N GLU A 524 -3.23 -25.15 -7.83
CA GLU A 524 -4.09 -26.06 -7.06
C GLU A 524 -5.35 -25.35 -6.53
N ARG A 525 -5.22 -24.07 -6.17
CA ARG A 525 -6.21 -23.37 -5.35
C ARG A 525 -7.57 -23.26 -6.01
N GLN A 526 -7.60 -22.92 -7.29
CA GLN A 526 -8.87 -22.77 -8.00
C GLN A 526 -9.64 -24.10 -8.03
N ASP A 527 -8.96 -25.24 -8.22
CA ASP A 527 -9.61 -26.55 -8.27
C ASP A 527 -10.18 -26.94 -6.90
N VAL A 528 -9.45 -26.65 -5.83
CA VAL A 528 -9.92 -26.79 -4.43
C VAL A 528 -11.18 -25.95 -4.18
N ILE A 529 -11.15 -24.67 -4.56
CA ILE A 529 -12.29 -23.75 -4.40
C ILE A 529 -13.50 -24.22 -5.22
N LEU A 530 -13.29 -24.67 -6.45
CA LEU A 530 -14.37 -25.21 -7.30
C LEU A 530 -15.01 -26.45 -6.69
N ASN A 531 -14.21 -27.39 -6.16
CA ASN A 531 -14.73 -28.56 -5.45
C ASN A 531 -15.58 -28.15 -4.23
N HIS A 532 -15.14 -27.17 -3.44
CA HIS A 532 -15.94 -26.66 -2.33
C HIS A 532 -17.23 -25.95 -2.79
N LEU A 533 -17.20 -25.21 -3.89
CA LEU A 533 -18.39 -24.61 -4.50
C LEU A 533 -19.38 -25.68 -5.00
N ASP A 534 -18.89 -26.77 -5.59
CA ASP A 534 -19.74 -27.87 -6.06
C ASP A 534 -20.36 -28.65 -4.89
N ASN A 535 -19.62 -28.83 -3.79
CA ASN A 535 -20.16 -29.38 -2.55
C ASN A 535 -21.23 -28.45 -1.93
N MET A 536 -20.97 -27.14 -1.87
CA MET A 536 -21.94 -26.15 -1.42
C MET A 536 -23.20 -26.19 -2.30
N ARG A 537 -23.04 -26.31 -3.62
CA ARG A 537 -24.14 -26.45 -4.56
C ARG A 537 -24.97 -27.68 -4.20
N ASN A 538 -24.37 -28.86 -4.11
CA ASN A 538 -25.10 -30.10 -3.84
C ASN A 538 -25.87 -30.03 -2.50
N GLN A 539 -25.25 -29.51 -1.44
CA GLN A 539 -25.91 -29.32 -0.15
C GLN A 539 -27.06 -28.32 -0.24
N THR A 540 -26.83 -27.16 -0.87
CA THR A 540 -27.82 -26.09 -1.01
C THR A 540 -29.01 -26.54 -1.85
N PHE A 541 -28.76 -27.07 -3.05
CA PHE A 541 -29.82 -27.49 -3.96
C PHE A 541 -30.63 -28.69 -3.41
N THR A 542 -30.06 -29.52 -2.53
CA THR A 542 -30.82 -30.56 -1.81
C THR A 542 -31.69 -29.97 -0.70
N GLN A 543 -31.22 -28.94 0.01
CA GLN A 543 -31.97 -28.28 1.09
C GLN A 543 -33.02 -27.29 0.60
N CYS A 544 -32.91 -26.85 -0.66
CA CYS A 544 -33.71 -25.78 -1.27
C CYS A 544 -34.74 -26.29 -2.30
N GLN A 545 -34.80 -27.60 -2.52
CA GLN A 545 -35.94 -28.30 -3.11
C GLN A 545 -37.03 -28.47 -2.04
#